data_AF-A0A3D4H5M8-F1
#
_entry.id   AF-A0A3D4H5M8-F1
#
_cell.length_a   1.000
_cell.length_b   1.000
_cell.length_c   1.000
_cell.angle_alpha   90.00
_cell.angle_beta   90.00
_cell.angle_gamma   90.00
#
_symmetry.space_group_name_H-M   'P 1'
#
loop_
_entity.id
_entity.type
_entity.pdbx_description
1 polymer ?
#
loop_
_entity_poly.entity_id
_entity_poly.type
_entity_poly.pdbx_seq_one_letter_code
_entity_poly.pdbx_strand_id
1 'polypeptide(L)'
;KDVYVEKPACKYIEEGRAMVDAAKRYKRVIQVGSQGRHHPGAAVLRKFLQEGSIGRVTRVECWHNDNPVGGDPMNATTPPSNLDWDLWLGP
;
A
#
# COMPACT_ATOMS: atom_id res chain seq x y z
N LYS A 1 -5.66 6.69 17.47
CA LYS A 1 -6.43 5.94 16.45
C LYS A 1 -5.44 5.01 15.78
N ASP A 2 -5.86 3.80 15.46
CA ASP A 2 -5.07 2.96 14.55
C ASP A 2 -5.28 3.47 13.12
N VAL A 3 -4.32 3.22 12.23
CA VAL A 3 -4.27 3.85 10.91
C VAL A 3 -3.98 2.82 9.83
N TYR A 4 -4.80 2.81 8.79
CA TYR A 4 -4.46 2.20 7.52
C TYR A 4 -3.94 3.30 6.58
N VAL A 5 -2.80 3.08 5.94
CA VAL A 5 -2.14 4.05 5.04
C VAL A 5 -2.01 3.43 3.66
N GLU A 6 -2.51 4.12 2.63
CA GLU A 6 -2.35 3.67 1.25
C GLU A 6 -0.90 3.71 0.79
N LYS A 7 -0.59 2.90 -0.23
CA LYS A 7 0.74 2.89 -0.85
C LYS A 7 0.85 3.99 -1.92
N PRO A 8 2.00 4.69 -2.03
CA PRO A 8 3.22 4.54 -1.24
C PRO A 8 3.07 5.10 0.18
N ALA A 9 3.63 4.41 1.18
CA ALA A 9 3.44 4.76 2.59
C ALA A 9 4.03 6.14 2.96
N CYS A 10 5.10 6.54 2.28
CA CYS A 10 5.78 7.82 2.47
C CYS A 10 6.62 8.15 1.23
N LYS A 11 7.00 9.42 1.08
CA LYS A 11 7.88 9.91 0.01
C LYS A 11 9.34 9.89 0.44
N TYR A 12 9.62 10.20 1.70
CA TYR A 12 10.97 10.27 2.27
C TYR A 12 11.18 9.23 3.38
N ILE A 13 12.43 8.83 3.62
CA ILE A 13 12.75 7.81 4.62
C ILE A 13 12.42 8.30 6.03
N GLU A 14 12.65 9.60 6.27
CA GLU A 14 12.41 10.30 7.52
C GLU A 14 10.94 10.24 7.93
N GLU A 15 10.03 10.37 6.96
CA GLU A 15 8.59 10.24 7.18
C GLU A 15 8.22 8.83 7.64
N GLY A 16 8.76 7.80 6.98
CA GLY A 16 8.55 6.41 7.38
C GLY A 16 9.07 6.11 8.79
N ARG A 17 10.22 6.68 9.16
CA ARG A 17 10.76 6.58 10.54
C ARG A 17 9.83 7.26 11.54
N ALA A 18 9.36 8.47 11.23
CA ALA A 18 8.41 9.20 12.06
C ALA A 18 7.09 8.43 12.27
N MET A 19 6.59 7.74 11.23
CA MET A 19 5.41 6.87 11.35
C MET A 19 5.63 5.74 12.35
N VAL A 20 6.78 5.05 12.29
CA VAL A 20 7.13 3.96 13.22
C VAL A 20 7.27 4.47 14.65
N ASP A 21 7.92 5.62 14.83
CA ASP A 21 8.11 6.22 16.16
C ASP A 21 6.79 6.68 16.77
N ALA A 22 5.89 7.26 15.97
CA ALA A 22 4.55 7.61 16.39
C ALA A 22 3.74 6.36 16.78
N ALA A 23 3.77 5.29 15.98
CA ALA A 23 3.10 4.03 16.28
C ALA A 23 3.54 3.46 17.64
N LYS A 24 4.85 3.45 17.90
CA LYS A 24 5.43 2.99 19.18
C LYS A 24 5.04 3.90 20.35
N ARG A 25 5.24 5.21 20.20
CA ARG A 25 4.98 6.20 21.26
C ARG A 25 3.54 6.17 21.72
N TYR A 26 2.61 6.12 20.77
CA TYR A 26 1.18 6.19 21.06
C TYR A 26 0.52 4.81 21.20
N LYS A 27 1.30 3.72 21.09
CA LYS A 27 0.80 2.34 21.11
C LYS A 27 -0.36 2.16 20.14
N ARG A 28 -0.12 2.51 18.88
CA ARG A 28 -1.08 2.40 17.77
C ARG A 28 -0.58 1.45 16.72
N VAL A 29 -1.52 0.79 16.07
CA VAL A 29 -1.26 -0.06 14.91
C VAL A 29 -1.28 0.81 13.65
N ILE A 30 -0.24 0.68 12.83
CA ILE A 30 -0.21 1.23 11.49
C ILE A 30 -0.08 0.07 10.50
N GLN A 31 -0.98 0.01 9.53
CA GLN A 31 -0.93 -0.95 8.43
C GLN A 31 -0.80 -0.22 7.11
N VAL A 32 0.27 -0.50 6.37
CA VAL A 32 0.40 -0.05 4.98
C VAL A 32 -0.41 -0.97 4.06
N GLY A 33 -1.08 -0.38 3.07
CA GLY A 33 -1.88 -1.03 2.03
C GLY A 33 -1.11 -1.90 1.04
N SER A 34 -0.27 -2.82 1.53
CA SER A 34 0.41 -3.83 0.71
C SER A 34 -0.54 -5.01 0.40
N GLN A 35 -1.61 -4.74 -0.34
CA GLN A 35 -2.68 -5.71 -0.63
C GLN A 35 -2.16 -7.01 -1.26
N GLY A 36 -1.12 -6.94 -2.11
CA GLY A 36 -0.49 -8.12 -2.72
C GLY A 36 0.01 -9.17 -1.71
N ARG A 37 0.34 -8.79 -0.47
CA ARG A 37 0.74 -9.72 0.60
C ARG A 37 -0.43 -10.48 1.22
N HIS A 38 -1.66 -10.00 1.02
CA HIS A 38 -2.89 -10.63 1.52
C HIS A 38 -3.57 -11.49 0.44
N HIS A 39 -3.03 -11.53 -0.77
CA HIS A 39 -3.53 -12.40 -1.82
C HIS A 39 -3.40 -13.88 -1.38
N PRO A 40 -4.40 -14.76 -1.59
CA PRO A 40 -4.33 -16.17 -1.16
C PRO A 40 -3.08 -16.90 -1.66
N GLY A 41 -2.64 -16.60 -2.89
CA GLY A 41 -1.40 -17.14 -3.44
C GLY A 41 -0.14 -16.78 -2.65
N ALA A 42 -0.10 -15.62 -1.99
CA ALA A 42 1.01 -15.22 -1.12
C ALA A 42 1.07 -16.08 0.15
N ALA A 43 -0.07 -16.44 0.72
CA ALA A 43 -0.14 -17.34 1.88
C ALA A 43 0.34 -18.75 1.52
N VAL A 44 -0.08 -19.28 0.36
CA VAL A 44 0.37 -20.57 -0.16
C VAL A 44 1.87 -20.57 -0.41
N LEU A 45 2.39 -19.55 -1.11
CA LEU A 45 3.82 -19.42 -1.39
C LEU A 45 4.64 -19.33 -0.10
N ARG A 46 4.17 -18.57 0.90
CA ARG A 46 4.84 -18.48 2.20
C ARG A 46 4.98 -19.85 2.85
N LYS A 47 3.91 -20.64 2.88
CA LYS A 47 3.93 -21.98 3.46
C LYS A 47 4.92 -22.89 2.72
N PHE A 48 4.84 -22.92 1.40
CA PHE A 48 5.72 -23.72 0.54
C PHE A 48 7.21 -23.38 0.74
N LEU A 49 7.54 -22.09 0.91
CA LEU A 49 8.91 -21.65 1.23
C LEU A 49 9.35 -22.09 2.63
N GLN A 50 8.47 -22.00 3.63
CA GLN A 50 8.77 -22.37 5.01
C GLN A 50 8.97 -23.88 5.20
N GLU A 51 8.29 -24.69 4.39
CA GLU A 51 8.46 -26.14 4.35
C GLU A 51 9.77 -26.56 3.66
N GLY A 52 10.51 -25.62 3.08
CA GLY A 52 11.80 -25.89 2.43
C GLY A 52 11.65 -26.59 1.08
N SER A 53 10.48 -26.54 0.45
CA SER A 53 10.13 -27.34 -0.73
C SER A 53 10.99 -27.09 -1.97
N ILE A 54 11.73 -25.97 -2.03
CA ILE A 54 12.69 -25.64 -3.10
C ILE A 54 14.14 -25.52 -2.61
N GLY A 55 14.40 -25.92 -1.37
CA GLY A 55 15.71 -25.75 -0.73
C GLY A 55 16.07 -24.28 -0.51
N ARG A 56 17.38 -23.98 -0.50
CA ARG A 56 17.90 -22.64 -0.25
C ARG A 56 17.74 -21.74 -1.48
N VAL A 57 16.86 -20.76 -1.39
CA VAL A 57 16.73 -19.70 -2.39
C VAL A 57 18.01 -18.86 -2.45
N THR A 58 18.61 -18.74 -3.63
CA THR A 58 19.84 -17.94 -3.85
C THR A 58 19.60 -16.68 -4.68
N ARG A 59 18.48 -16.62 -5.42
CA ARG A 59 18.11 -15.49 -6.28
C ARG A 59 16.60 -15.37 -6.37
N VAL A 60 16.11 -14.14 -6.35
CA VAL A 60 14.70 -13.79 -6.59
C VAL A 60 14.69 -12.67 -7.63
N GLU A 61 13.86 -12.83 -8.65
CA GLU A 61 13.62 -11.79 -9.64
C GLU A 61 12.17 -11.34 -9.53
N CYS A 62 11.96 -10.03 -9.59
CA CYS A 62 10.65 -9.41 -9.53
C CYS A 62 10.61 -8.29 -10.56
N TRP A 63 9.48 -8.14 -11.22
CA TRP A 63 9.23 -7.08 -12.19
C TRP A 63 7.84 -6.51 -11.94
N HIS A 64 7.65 -5.25 -12.32
CA HIS A 64 6.35 -4.61 -12.33
C HIS A 64 6.16 -3.98 -13.70
N ASN A 65 4.92 -3.93 -14.19
CA ASN A 65 4.62 -3.17 -15.39
C ASN A 65 4.95 -1.69 -15.16
N ASP A 66 5.24 -0.97 -16.24
CA ASP A 66 5.30 0.48 -16.17
C ASP A 66 3.95 1.02 -15.68
N ASN A 67 4.00 2.08 -14.87
CA ASN A 67 2.78 2.81 -14.54
C ASN A 67 2.14 3.30 -15.85
N PRO A 68 0.82 3.19 -16.01
CA PRO A 68 0.16 3.79 -17.17
C PRO A 68 0.51 5.27 -17.23
N VAL A 69 1.13 5.68 -18.34
CA VAL A 69 1.54 7.06 -18.58
C VAL A 69 0.41 7.75 -19.32
N GLY A 70 -0.26 8.67 -18.65
CA GLY A 70 -1.39 9.38 -19.20
C GLY A 70 -2.73 8.63 -19.10
N GLY A 71 -3.76 9.42 -19.26
CA GLY A 71 -5.18 9.11 -19.31
C GLY A 71 -5.85 10.42 -19.75
N ASP A 72 -6.98 10.34 -20.46
CA ASP A 72 -7.73 11.56 -20.74
C ASP A 72 -7.96 12.26 -19.39
N PRO A 73 -7.58 13.54 -19.22
CA PRO A 73 -8.03 14.26 -18.04
C PRO A 73 -9.53 14.04 -18.02
N MET A 74 -10.03 13.40 -16.95
CA MET A 74 -11.46 13.21 -16.79
C MET A 74 -12.13 14.52 -17.16
N ASN A 75 -12.93 14.51 -18.24
CA ASN A 75 -13.56 15.74 -18.71
C ASN A 75 -14.19 16.39 -17.50
N ALA A 76 -13.84 17.65 -17.23
CA ALA A 76 -14.35 18.35 -16.08
C ALA A 76 -15.88 18.30 -16.13
N THR A 77 -16.48 17.54 -15.22
CA THR A 77 -17.92 17.46 -15.09
C THR A 77 -18.37 18.45 -14.04
N THR A 78 -19.62 18.90 -14.15
CA THR A 78 -20.26 19.62 -13.05
C THR A 78 -20.27 18.70 -11.83
N PRO A 79 -19.73 19.16 -10.69
CA PRO A 79 -19.85 18.41 -9.46
C PRO A 79 -21.28 18.00 -9.13
N PRO A 80 -21.49 16.81 -8.51
CA PRO A 80 -22.79 16.45 -7.98
C PRO A 80 -23.27 17.50 -6.98
N SER A 81 -24.52 17.95 -7.11
CA SER A 81 -25.09 18.98 -6.23
C SER A 81 -25.26 18.52 -4.78
N ASN A 82 -25.17 17.21 -4.54
CA ASN A 82 -25.26 16.58 -3.22
C ASN A 82 -23.88 16.24 -2.62
N LEU A 83 -22.77 16.64 -3.26
CA LEU A 83 -21.42 16.45 -2.73
C LEU A 83 -20.93 17.74 -2.06
N ASP A 84 -20.60 17.64 -0.77
CA ASP A 84 -19.93 18.71 -0.03
C ASP A 84 -18.42 18.66 -0.29
N TRP A 85 -17.91 19.64 -1.03
CA TRP A 85 -16.50 19.72 -1.41
C TRP A 85 -15.57 20.11 -0.27
N ASP A 86 -16.06 20.84 0.74
CA ASP A 86 -15.25 21.23 1.89
C ASP A 86 -14.95 20.02 2.79
N LEU A 87 -15.80 18.99 2.72
CA LEU A 87 -15.63 17.71 3.42
C LEU A 87 -15.01 16.61 2.55
N TRP A 88 -14.76 16.87 1.26
CA TRP A 88 -14.22 15.87 0.34
C TRP A 88 -12.73 15.64 0.58
N LEU A 89 -12.35 14.39 0.88
CA LEU A 89 -10.96 14.01 1.21
C LEU A 89 -10.19 13.43 0.02
N GLY A 90 -10.73 13.55 -1.19
CA GLY A 90 -10.19 12.94 -2.40
C GLY A 90 -10.87 11.61 -2.76
N PRO A 91 -10.52 11.03 -3.93
CA PRO A 91 -10.86 9.65 -4.27
C PRO A 91 -10.10 8.62 -3.42
#